data_AF-A0A7S1ZNL9-F1
#
_entry.id   AF-A0A7S1ZNL9-F1
#
_cell.length_a   1.000
_cell.length_b   1.000
_cell.length_c   1.000
_cell.angle_alpha   90.00
_cell.angle_beta   90.00
_cell.angle_gamma   90.00
#
_symmetry.space_group_name_H-M   'P 1'
#
loop_
_entity.id
_entity.type
_entity.pdbx_description
1 polymer ?
#
loop_
_entity_poly.entity_id
_entity_poly.type
_entity_poly.pdbx_seq_one_letter_code
_entity_poly.pdbx_strand_id
1 'polypeptide(L)'
;MLSLGRYGAAREMYQEALTLDGGKNAVAKKGVAMCWEEERRVKIREMALVKQRQQQQEEEERKMKEEQKREEEKKKEEEKDSTEDDLLDDFFNEVEETNTTTTTATPEPTTTTPEPAAPQSNNISKQLTKLGTPLSQINRLLSPNYEWKNLNPFYVLDIPHTAPLDIISRRYKALSLLIHPDKCSEQRAKEAFEQVRIAMILLKEEEKRKHVHD
;
A
#
# COMPACT_ATOMS: atom_id res chain seq x y z
N MET A 1 5.34 -37.88 14.36
CA MET A 1 3.89 -37.59 14.31
C MET A 1 3.52 -36.40 15.19
N LEU A 2 3.89 -36.40 16.48
CA LEU A 2 3.73 -35.25 17.40
C LEU A 2 4.40 -33.94 16.90
N SER A 3 5.62 -34.04 16.37
CA SER A 3 6.38 -32.90 15.83
C SER A 3 5.80 -32.31 14.54
N LEU A 4 4.89 -33.01 13.88
CA LEU A 4 4.29 -32.61 12.60
C LEU A 4 2.92 -31.93 12.79
N GLY A 5 2.53 -31.61 14.02
CA GLY A 5 1.24 -30.98 14.33
C GLY A 5 0.02 -31.89 14.17
N ARG A 6 0.22 -33.19 13.86
CA ARG A 6 -0.85 -34.18 13.66
C ARG A 6 -1.21 -34.87 14.98
N TYR A 7 -1.66 -34.10 15.96
CA TYR A 7 -1.94 -34.58 17.32
C TYR A 7 -3.07 -35.63 17.36
N GLY A 8 -4.07 -35.50 16.49
CA GLY A 8 -5.17 -36.47 16.36
C GLY A 8 -4.68 -37.87 15.96
N ALA A 9 -3.91 -37.96 14.88
CA ALA A 9 -3.36 -39.24 14.40
C ALA A 9 -2.33 -39.83 15.39
N ALA A 10 -1.53 -38.98 16.05
CA ALA A 10 -0.59 -39.44 17.07
C ALA A 10 -1.33 -40.06 18.27
N ARG A 11 -2.46 -39.47 18.69
CA ARG A 11 -3.29 -39.99 19.77
C ARG A 11 -3.92 -41.34 19.41
N GLU A 12 -4.45 -41.49 18.20
CA GLU A 12 -5.02 -42.75 17.72
C GLU A 12 -4.00 -43.89 17.80
N MET A 13 -2.77 -43.64 17.34
CA MET A 13 -1.67 -44.61 17.44
C MET A 13 -1.34 -45.00 18.90
N TYR A 14 -1.33 -44.03 19.82
CA TYR A 14 -1.12 -44.33 21.24
C TYR A 14 -2.31 -45.04 21.89
N GLN A 15 -3.54 -44.79 21.44
CA GLN A 15 -4.72 -45.51 21.88
C GLN A 15 -4.73 -46.96 21.38
N GLU A 16 -4.34 -47.18 20.13
CA GLU A 16 -4.18 -48.52 19.55
C GLU A 16 -3.06 -49.31 20.25
N ALA A 17 -1.95 -48.65 20.58
CA ALA A 17 -0.90 -49.27 21.40
C ALA A 17 -1.42 -49.66 22.80
N LEU A 18 -2.36 -48.92 23.38
CA LEU A 18 -2.97 -49.25 24.67
C LEU A 18 -3.95 -50.42 24.57
N THR A 19 -4.71 -50.54 23.49
CA THR A 19 -5.66 -51.65 23.30
C THR A 19 -4.93 -52.97 23.07
N LEU A 20 -3.84 -52.95 22.28
CA LEU A 20 -3.00 -54.12 22.01
C LEU A 20 -2.28 -54.64 23.27
N ASP A 21 -1.82 -53.74 24.14
CA ASP A 21 -1.02 -54.05 25.33
C ASP A 21 -1.87 -54.22 26.62
N GLY A 22 -3.20 -54.34 26.47
CA GLY A 22 -4.14 -54.52 27.57
C GLY A 22 -4.14 -53.37 28.60
N GLY A 23 -3.81 -52.15 28.15
CA GLY A 23 -3.81 -50.94 28.97
C GLY A 23 -2.65 -50.82 29.96
N LYS A 24 -1.62 -51.67 29.87
CA LYS A 24 -0.46 -51.66 30.79
C LYS A 24 0.66 -50.73 30.34
N ASN A 25 0.66 -50.31 29.08
CA ASN A 25 1.71 -49.48 28.51
C ASN A 25 1.71 -48.05 29.06
N ALA A 26 2.62 -47.76 30.00
CA ALA A 26 2.74 -46.43 30.63
C ALA A 26 3.17 -45.34 29.64
N VAL A 27 3.98 -45.68 28.64
CA VAL A 27 4.47 -44.73 27.62
C VAL A 27 3.32 -44.27 26.74
N ALA A 28 2.44 -45.18 26.32
CA ALA A 28 1.29 -44.84 25.50
C ALA A 28 0.25 -43.99 26.25
N LYS A 29 0.01 -44.24 27.56
CA LYS A 29 -0.83 -43.36 28.40
C LYS A 29 -0.28 -41.93 28.47
N LYS A 30 1.03 -41.80 28.68
CA LYS A 30 1.70 -40.49 28.71
C LYS A 30 1.65 -39.81 27.34
N GLY A 31 1.78 -40.57 26.26
CA GLY A 31 1.66 -40.09 24.88
C GLY A 31 0.28 -39.48 24.58
N VAL A 32 -0.80 -40.14 24.99
CA VAL A 32 -2.18 -39.61 24.84
C VAL A 32 -2.36 -38.31 25.62
N ALA A 33 -1.91 -38.26 26.88
CA ALA A 33 -2.01 -37.06 27.71
C ALA A 33 -1.25 -35.87 27.10
N MET A 34 -0.03 -36.10 26.62
CA MET A 34 0.77 -35.06 25.94
C MET A 34 0.11 -34.59 24.64
N CYS A 35 -0.54 -35.46 23.88
CA CYS A 35 -1.27 -35.04 22.67
C CYS A 35 -2.41 -34.07 23.00
N TRP A 36 -3.18 -34.33 24.06
CA TRP A 36 -4.26 -33.44 24.49
C TRP A 36 -3.77 -32.10 25.01
N GLU A 37 -2.67 -32.09 25.75
CA GLU A 37 -2.08 -30.86 26.28
C GLU A 37 -1.52 -29.98 25.16
N GLU A 38 -0.84 -30.58 24.18
CA GLU A 38 -0.34 -29.88 23.00
C GLU A 38 -1.47 -29.33 22.13
N GLU A 39 -2.52 -30.12 21.87
CA GLU A 39 -3.70 -29.67 21.12
C GLU A 39 -4.40 -28.49 21.82
N ARG A 40 -4.54 -28.55 23.16
CA ARG A 40 -5.06 -27.44 23.95
C ARG A 40 -4.18 -26.19 23.83
N ARG A 41 -2.85 -26.36 23.89
CA ARG A 41 -1.90 -25.25 23.78
C ARG A 41 -1.97 -24.58 22.41
N VAL A 42 -2.04 -25.36 21.34
CA VAL A 42 -2.21 -24.85 19.97
C VAL A 42 -3.53 -24.11 19.85
N LYS A 43 -4.63 -24.68 20.35
CA LYS A 43 -5.95 -24.05 20.31
C LYS A 43 -6.01 -22.73 21.09
N ILE A 44 -5.35 -22.65 22.25
CA ILE A 44 -5.22 -21.40 23.02
C ILE A 44 -4.44 -20.36 22.22
N ARG A 45 -3.32 -20.74 21.60
CA ARG A 45 -2.51 -19.84 20.76
C ARG A 45 -3.30 -19.33 19.55
N GLU A 46 -4.02 -20.22 18.86
CA GLU A 46 -4.87 -19.85 17.72
C GLU A 46 -5.99 -18.90 18.15
N MET A 47 -6.67 -19.20 19.26
CA MET A 47 -7.71 -18.35 19.80
C MET A 47 -7.17 -16.96 20.20
N ALA A 48 -5.95 -16.89 20.74
CA ALA A 48 -5.28 -15.63 21.05
C ALA A 48 -4.97 -14.81 19.77
N LEU A 49 -4.52 -15.47 18.70
CA LEU A 49 -4.27 -14.82 17.41
C LEU A 49 -5.56 -14.29 16.76
N VAL A 50 -6.64 -15.07 16.82
CA VAL A 50 -7.96 -14.63 16.32
C VAL A 50 -8.46 -13.43 17.12
N LYS A 51 -8.34 -13.47 18.45
CA LYS A 51 -8.73 -12.36 19.32
C LYS A 51 -7.89 -11.10 19.03
N GLN A 52 -6.58 -11.25 18.83
CA GLN A 52 -5.70 -10.14 18.47
C GLN A 52 -6.10 -9.51 17.13
N ARG A 53 -6.44 -10.33 16.12
CA ARG A 53 -6.91 -9.84 14.82
C ARG A 53 -8.24 -9.10 14.93
N GLN A 54 -9.19 -9.61 15.73
CA GLN A 54 -10.46 -8.92 15.97
C GLN A 54 -10.24 -7.56 16.64
N GLN A 55 -9.37 -7.50 17.66
CA GLN A 55 -9.02 -6.24 18.31
C GLN A 55 -8.38 -5.23 17.34
N GLN A 56 -7.51 -5.69 16.44
CA GLN A 56 -6.93 -4.84 15.41
C GLN A 56 -7.99 -4.29 14.44
N GLN A 57 -8.92 -5.15 13.99
CA GLN A 57 -10.01 -4.74 13.12
C GLN A 57 -10.93 -3.72 13.79
N GLU A 58 -11.30 -3.93 15.06
CA GLU A 58 -12.11 -2.99 15.83
C GLU A 58 -11.39 -1.64 16.04
N GLU A 59 -10.07 -1.66 16.28
CA GLU A 59 -9.28 -0.44 16.43
C GLU A 59 -9.16 0.32 15.10
N GLU A 60 -8.94 -0.38 13.99
CA GLU A 60 -8.93 0.20 12.64
C GLU A 60 -10.28 0.79 12.27
N GLU A 61 -11.38 0.10 12.55
CA GLU A 61 -12.73 0.61 12.31
C GLU A 61 -13.02 1.85 13.17
N ARG A 62 -12.57 1.85 14.43
CA ARG A 62 -12.71 3.02 15.31
C ARG A 62 -11.92 4.21 14.79
N LYS A 63 -10.68 3.99 14.34
CA LYS A 63 -9.85 5.05 13.72
C LYS A 63 -10.48 5.57 12.44
N MET A 64 -11.00 4.69 11.59
CA MET A 64 -11.68 5.08 10.35
C MET A 64 -12.93 5.92 10.63
N LYS A 65 -13.74 5.53 11.63
CA LYS A 65 -14.91 6.31 12.07
C LYS A 65 -14.52 7.67 12.65
N GLU A 66 -13.44 7.74 13.43
CA GLU A 66 -12.93 8.99 13.98
C GLU A 66 -12.39 9.93 12.89
N GLU A 67 -11.68 9.38 11.91
CA GLU A 67 -11.18 10.13 10.75
C GLU A 67 -12.33 10.63 9.87
N GLN A 68 -13.32 9.78 9.56
CA GLN A 68 -14.53 10.18 8.84
C GLN A 68 -15.28 11.30 9.57
N LYS A 69 -15.46 11.17 10.89
CA LYS A 69 -16.10 12.21 11.70
C LYS A 69 -15.31 13.52 11.66
N ARG A 70 -13.98 13.47 11.73
CA ARG A 70 -13.11 14.65 11.66
C ARG A 70 -13.15 15.31 10.28
N GLU A 71 -13.25 14.54 9.20
CA GLU A 71 -13.46 15.06 7.85
C GLU A 71 -14.83 15.69 7.68
N GLU A 72 -15.89 15.09 8.23
CA GLU A 72 -17.24 15.68 8.24
C GLU A 72 -17.30 16.98 9.05
N GLU A 73 -16.63 17.03 10.21
CA GLU A 73 -16.53 18.25 11.03
C GLU A 73 -15.78 19.36 10.27
N LYS A 74 -14.64 19.04 9.62
CA LYS A 74 -13.92 20.01 8.78
C LYS A 74 -14.76 20.52 7.61
N LYS A 75 -15.47 19.64 6.90
CA LYS A 75 -16.35 20.04 5.80
C LYS A 75 -17.45 20.99 6.28
N LYS A 76 -18.03 20.74 7.46
CA LYS A 76 -19.03 21.63 8.05
C LYS A 76 -18.46 22.99 8.47
N GLU A 77 -17.22 23.02 8.94
CA GLU A 77 -16.53 24.28 9.25
C GLU A 77 -16.22 25.07 7.98
N GLU A 78 -15.69 24.44 6.93
CA GLU A 78 -15.43 25.06 5.62
C GLU A 78 -16.72 25.58 4.96
N GLU A 79 -17.81 24.82 5.05
CA GLU A 79 -19.12 25.23 4.51
C GLU A 79 -19.68 26.44 5.29
N LYS A 80 -19.49 26.49 6.61
CA LYS A 80 -19.86 27.67 7.43
C LYS A 80 -19.04 28.90 7.09
N ASP A 81 -17.71 28.76 7.01
CA ASP A 81 -16.79 29.87 6.70
C ASP A 81 -17.15 30.49 5.34
N SER A 82 -17.46 29.66 4.34
CA SER A 82 -17.92 30.14 3.03
C SER A 82 -19.24 30.91 3.08
N THR A 83 -20.21 30.46 3.91
CA THR A 83 -21.48 31.18 4.06
C THR A 83 -21.36 32.48 4.87
N GLU A 84 -20.38 32.58 5.77
CA GLU A 84 -20.10 33.80 6.52
C GLU A 84 -19.41 34.84 5.65
N ASP A 85 -18.49 34.43 4.76
CA ASP A 85 -17.89 35.31 3.76
C ASP A 85 -18.93 35.84 2.75
N ASP A 86 -19.83 34.98 2.24
CA ASP A 86 -20.92 35.40 1.34
C ASP A 86 -21.86 36.43 1.99
N LEU A 87 -22.10 36.33 3.31
CA LEU A 87 -22.93 37.28 4.06
C LEU A 87 -22.21 38.62 4.32
N LEU A 88 -20.88 38.61 4.44
CA LEU A 88 -20.08 39.83 4.58
C LEU A 88 -19.96 40.56 3.24
N ASP A 89 -19.85 39.84 2.14
CA ASP A 89 -19.78 40.43 0.79
C ASP A 89 -21.08 41.17 0.42
N ASP A 90 -22.25 40.66 0.80
CA ASP A 90 -23.53 41.35 0.57
C ASP A 90 -23.63 42.66 1.38
N PHE A 91 -23.09 42.65 2.61
CA PHE A 91 -23.01 43.85 3.46
C PHE A 91 -22.04 44.91 2.91
N PHE A 92 -20.88 44.49 2.41
CA PHE A 92 -19.90 45.43 1.83
C PHE A 92 -20.36 45.98 0.48
N ASN A 93 -21.05 45.17 -0.34
CA ASN A 93 -21.67 45.64 -1.58
C ASN A 93 -22.74 46.71 -1.31
N GLU A 94 -23.55 46.56 -0.26
CA GLU A 94 -24.53 47.58 0.12
C GLU A 94 -23.85 48.90 0.56
N VAL A 95 -22.70 48.82 1.24
CA VAL A 95 -21.92 50.01 1.61
C VAL A 95 -21.24 50.66 0.38
N GLU A 96 -20.77 49.88 -0.61
CA GLU A 96 -20.20 50.41 -1.85
C GLU A 96 -21.26 51.01 -2.81
N GLU A 97 -22.45 50.44 -2.86
CA GLU A 97 -23.57 50.99 -3.65
C GLU A 97 -23.98 52.39 -3.17
N THR A 98 -23.78 52.71 -1.89
CA THR A 98 -24.03 54.06 -1.36
C THR A 98 -22.92 55.08 -1.68
N ASN A 99 -21.72 54.62 -2.07
CA ASN A 99 -20.56 55.48 -2.36
C ASN A 99 -20.28 55.69 -3.86
N THR A 100 -20.90 54.93 -4.77
CA THR A 100 -20.50 54.85 -6.20
C THR A 100 -21.37 55.63 -7.19
N THR A 101 -22.26 56.52 -6.72
CA THR A 101 -22.90 57.51 -7.60
C THR A 101 -21.96 58.68 -7.94
N THR A 102 -20.81 58.42 -8.59
CA THR A 102 -20.08 59.36 -9.48
C THR A 102 -18.82 58.69 -10.07
N THR A 103 -18.79 58.59 -11.41
CA THR A 103 -17.63 58.38 -12.32
C THR A 103 -17.29 56.95 -12.81
N THR A 104 -17.96 56.57 -13.90
CA THR A 104 -17.43 56.20 -15.24
C THR A 104 -16.05 55.52 -15.41
N ALA A 105 -16.07 54.33 -16.05
CA ALA A 105 -15.30 53.93 -17.26
C ALA A 105 -14.51 52.59 -17.18
N THR A 106 -14.93 51.61 -17.98
CA THR A 106 -14.19 50.43 -18.51
C THR A 106 -13.16 50.90 -19.56
N PRO A 107 -12.00 50.23 -19.85
CA PRO A 107 -11.93 48.85 -20.41
C PRO A 107 -10.68 47.97 -20.06
N GLU A 108 -10.81 46.65 -20.27
CA GLU A 108 -9.72 45.64 -20.45
C GLU A 108 -8.83 45.96 -21.69
N PRO A 109 -7.60 45.40 -21.97
CA PRO A 109 -7.24 43.95 -21.98
C PRO A 109 -5.71 43.53 -21.92
N THR A 110 -5.45 42.23 -22.16
CA THR A 110 -4.25 41.55 -22.75
C THR A 110 -3.08 40.96 -21.90
N THR A 111 -3.08 39.61 -21.81
CA THR A 111 -2.15 38.60 -22.40
C THR A 111 -0.61 38.69 -22.26
N THR A 112 -0.01 37.49 -22.07
CA THR A 112 1.37 37.00 -22.39
C THR A 112 2.42 37.20 -21.28
N THR A 113 3.28 36.26 -20.84
CA THR A 113 4.01 35.15 -21.48
C THR A 113 4.64 34.26 -20.40
N PRO A 114 4.94 32.97 -20.67
CA PRO A 114 5.46 32.00 -19.70
C PRO A 114 6.99 32.04 -19.56
N GLU A 115 7.45 31.63 -18.39
CA GLU A 115 8.85 31.52 -17.98
C GLU A 115 9.46 30.16 -18.40
N PRO A 116 10.57 30.12 -19.15
CA PRO A 116 11.21 28.87 -19.58
C PRO A 116 12.41 28.51 -18.70
N ALA A 117 12.26 27.51 -17.82
CA ALA A 117 13.37 26.92 -17.08
C ALA A 117 13.79 25.55 -17.66
N ALA A 118 14.95 25.55 -18.31
CA ALA A 118 15.95 24.48 -18.51
C ALA A 118 15.54 23.01 -18.82
N PRO A 119 15.98 22.43 -19.96
CA PRO A 119 15.74 21.03 -20.33
C PRO A 119 16.85 20.09 -19.81
N GLN A 120 16.54 19.24 -18.82
CA GLN A 120 17.35 18.04 -18.46
C GLN A 120 16.80 16.74 -19.11
N SER A 121 16.15 16.88 -20.26
CA SER A 121 15.37 15.81 -20.94
C SER A 121 16.22 14.69 -21.57
N ASN A 122 17.50 14.93 -21.84
CA ASN A 122 18.26 14.11 -22.79
C ASN A 122 18.67 12.69 -22.29
N ASN A 123 18.44 12.36 -21.02
CA ASN A 123 18.81 11.06 -20.45
C ASN A 123 17.63 10.11 -20.19
N ILE A 124 16.39 10.61 -20.13
CA ILE A 124 15.21 9.77 -19.88
C ILE A 124 14.86 8.98 -21.14
N SER A 125 14.92 9.61 -22.31
CA SER A 125 14.62 8.96 -23.60
C SER A 125 15.56 7.79 -23.93
N LYS A 126 16.85 7.88 -23.57
CA LYS A 126 17.83 6.78 -23.74
C LYS A 126 17.59 5.61 -22.80
N GLN A 127 17.06 5.90 -21.60
CA GLN A 127 16.66 4.85 -20.67
C GLN A 127 15.41 4.14 -21.20
N LEU A 128 14.45 4.89 -21.74
CA LEU A 128 13.19 4.36 -22.27
C LEU A 128 13.41 3.35 -23.42
N THR A 129 14.35 3.63 -24.34
CA THR A 129 14.70 2.69 -25.42
C THR A 129 15.31 1.38 -24.92
N LYS A 130 15.93 1.39 -23.73
CA LYS A 130 16.51 0.19 -23.10
C LYS A 130 15.45 -0.72 -22.47
N LEU A 131 14.27 -0.21 -22.10
CA LEU A 131 13.21 -1.00 -21.46
C LEU A 131 12.37 -1.83 -22.44
N GLY A 132 12.44 -1.55 -23.73
CA GLY A 132 11.60 -2.24 -24.72
C GLY A 132 10.15 -1.77 -24.72
N THR A 133 9.22 -2.68 -25.00
CA THR A 133 7.79 -2.36 -25.19
C THR A 133 7.02 -2.32 -23.85
N PRO A 134 5.97 -1.48 -23.75
CA PRO A 134 5.17 -1.39 -22.51
C PRO A 134 4.54 -2.73 -22.13
N LEU A 135 4.03 -3.48 -23.11
CA LEU A 135 3.46 -4.81 -22.91
C LEU A 135 4.46 -5.83 -22.37
N SER A 136 5.73 -5.78 -22.83
CA SER A 136 6.77 -6.66 -22.31
C SER A 136 7.07 -6.38 -20.84
N GLN A 137 7.06 -5.11 -20.44
CA GLN A 137 7.31 -4.71 -19.06
C GLN A 137 6.12 -5.08 -18.14
N ILE A 138 4.89 -4.90 -18.60
CA ILE A 138 3.70 -5.34 -17.86
C ILE A 138 3.74 -6.85 -17.64
N ASN A 139 4.03 -7.65 -18.67
CA ASN A 139 4.14 -9.11 -18.54
C ASN A 139 5.30 -9.55 -17.64
N ARG A 140 6.41 -8.82 -17.62
CA ARG A 140 7.53 -9.07 -16.70
C ARG A 140 7.12 -8.82 -15.25
N LEU A 141 6.47 -7.68 -14.99
CA LEU A 141 6.04 -7.25 -13.65
C LEU A 141 4.90 -8.09 -13.10
N LEU A 142 4.00 -8.58 -13.97
CA LEU A 142 2.86 -9.44 -13.63
C LEU A 142 3.06 -10.88 -14.10
N SER A 143 4.31 -11.33 -14.10
CA SER A 143 4.64 -12.73 -14.37
C SER A 143 4.00 -13.64 -13.32
N PRO A 144 3.72 -14.92 -13.64
CA PRO A 144 3.28 -15.87 -12.62
C PRO A 144 4.28 -15.89 -11.47
N ASN A 145 3.77 -15.80 -10.25
CA ASN A 145 4.55 -15.65 -9.00
C ASN A 145 5.20 -14.27 -8.80
N TYR A 146 4.60 -13.20 -9.32
CA TYR A 146 5.13 -11.84 -9.12
C TYR A 146 5.19 -11.41 -7.65
N GLU A 147 4.35 -11.97 -6.77
CA GLU A 147 4.34 -11.66 -5.33
C GLU A 147 5.70 -11.91 -4.66
N TRP A 148 6.42 -12.98 -5.04
CA TRP A 148 7.73 -13.30 -4.48
C TRP A 148 8.88 -12.62 -5.23
N LYS A 149 8.75 -12.46 -6.55
CA LYS A 149 9.78 -11.82 -7.38
C LYS A 149 9.88 -10.31 -7.15
N ASN A 150 8.72 -9.65 -6.97
CA ASN A 150 8.66 -8.20 -6.79
C ASN A 150 8.98 -7.76 -5.37
N LEU A 151 9.22 -8.71 -4.44
CA LEU A 151 9.72 -8.41 -3.10
C LEU A 151 11.09 -7.73 -3.16
N ASN A 152 11.88 -8.02 -4.20
CA ASN A 152 13.12 -7.30 -4.50
C ASN A 152 12.81 -6.04 -5.34
N PRO A 153 12.85 -4.82 -4.76
CA PRO A 153 12.56 -3.60 -5.49
C PRO A 153 13.59 -3.28 -6.60
N PHE A 154 14.83 -3.77 -6.49
CA PHE A 154 15.85 -3.61 -7.54
C PHE A 154 15.53 -4.44 -8.78
N TYR A 155 14.97 -5.64 -8.58
CA TYR A 155 14.45 -6.46 -9.68
C TYR A 155 13.30 -5.75 -10.38
N VAL A 156 12.35 -5.19 -9.64
CA VAL A 156 11.20 -4.45 -10.21
C VAL A 156 11.67 -3.28 -11.09
N LEU A 157 12.57 -2.44 -10.57
CA LEU A 157 13.09 -1.28 -11.28
C LEU A 157 14.15 -1.61 -12.35
N ASP A 158 14.64 -2.85 -12.41
CA ASP A 158 15.66 -3.30 -13.36
C ASP A 158 16.96 -2.46 -13.26
N ILE A 159 17.48 -2.38 -12.03
CA ILE A 159 18.68 -1.62 -11.65
C ILE A 159 19.60 -2.46 -10.76
N PRO A 160 20.92 -2.20 -10.78
CA PRO A 160 21.85 -2.87 -9.88
C PRO A 160 21.72 -2.34 -8.43
N HIS A 161 22.00 -3.20 -7.45
CA HIS A 161 21.97 -2.88 -6.01
C HIS A 161 22.92 -1.74 -5.60
N THR A 162 24.01 -1.56 -6.36
CA THR A 162 25.01 -0.50 -6.14
C THR A 162 24.58 0.87 -6.69
N ALA A 163 23.42 0.97 -7.33
CA ALA A 163 22.96 2.22 -7.93
C ALA A 163 22.69 3.31 -6.88
N PRO A 164 23.11 4.56 -7.12
CA PRO A 164 22.75 5.71 -6.29
C PRO A 164 21.28 6.08 -6.46
N LEU A 165 20.70 6.75 -5.45
CA LEU A 165 19.29 7.14 -5.40
C LEU A 165 18.83 7.96 -6.62
N ASP A 166 19.72 8.75 -7.23
CA ASP A 166 19.40 9.52 -8.46
C ASP A 166 18.99 8.62 -9.63
N ILE A 167 19.69 7.50 -9.82
CA ILE A 167 19.37 6.54 -10.89
C ILE A 167 18.05 5.84 -10.59
N ILE A 168 17.76 5.54 -9.32
CA ILE A 168 16.51 4.91 -8.89
C ILE A 168 15.32 5.81 -9.24
N SER A 169 15.37 7.09 -8.86
CA SER A 169 14.32 8.06 -9.15
C SER A 169 14.11 8.24 -10.67
N ARG A 170 15.20 8.30 -11.43
CA ARG A 170 15.14 8.41 -12.89
C ARG A 170 14.52 7.18 -13.54
N ARG A 171 14.86 5.99 -13.05
CA ARG A 171 14.34 4.71 -13.54
C ARG A 171 12.86 4.54 -13.23
N TYR A 172 12.46 4.90 -12.01
CA TYR A 172 11.06 4.95 -11.61
C TYR A 172 10.25 5.85 -12.55
N LYS A 173 10.70 7.09 -12.78
CA LYS A 173 10.02 8.02 -13.70
C LYS A 173 9.86 7.45 -15.11
N ALA A 174 10.90 6.81 -15.64
CA ALA A 174 10.87 6.20 -16.96
C ALA A 174 9.90 5.01 -17.03
N LEU A 175 9.92 4.12 -16.03
CA LEU A 175 9.01 2.97 -15.93
C LEU A 175 7.56 3.42 -15.76
N SER A 176 7.31 4.33 -14.83
CA SER A 176 5.98 4.88 -14.54
C SER A 176 5.36 5.53 -15.76
N LEU A 177 6.14 6.25 -16.57
CA LEU A 177 5.64 6.84 -17.81
C LEU A 177 5.28 5.79 -18.86
N LEU A 178 6.06 4.70 -18.93
CA LEU A 178 5.86 3.62 -19.89
C LEU A 178 4.63 2.75 -19.57
N ILE A 179 4.39 2.48 -18.29
CA ILE A 179 3.30 1.61 -17.81
C ILE A 179 2.10 2.39 -17.25
N HIS A 180 2.05 3.70 -17.48
CA HIS A 180 0.95 4.53 -16.97
C HIS A 180 -0.40 4.05 -17.53
N PRO A 181 -1.44 3.89 -16.69
CA PRO A 181 -2.74 3.36 -17.14
C PRO A 181 -3.44 4.24 -18.18
N ASP A 182 -3.09 5.53 -18.25
CA ASP A 182 -3.59 6.45 -19.30
C ASP A 182 -2.94 6.21 -20.68
N LYS A 183 -1.66 5.81 -20.71
CA LYS A 183 -0.90 5.60 -21.96
C LYS A 183 -0.99 4.17 -22.47
N CYS A 184 -1.30 3.22 -21.59
CA CYS A 184 -1.43 1.81 -21.94
C CYS A 184 -2.85 1.34 -21.63
N SER A 185 -3.62 0.97 -22.66
CA SER A 185 -5.02 0.57 -22.57
C SER A 185 -5.26 -0.79 -21.88
N GLU A 186 -4.23 -1.42 -21.33
CA GLU A 186 -4.31 -2.70 -20.63
C GLU A 186 -4.82 -2.51 -19.20
N GLN A 187 -5.83 -3.27 -18.79
CA GLN A 187 -6.33 -3.24 -17.40
C GLN A 187 -5.24 -3.62 -16.38
N ARG A 188 -4.32 -4.49 -16.80
CA ARG A 188 -3.16 -4.96 -16.04
C ARG A 188 -2.11 -3.86 -15.80
N ALA A 189 -2.13 -2.76 -16.56
CA ALA A 189 -1.18 -1.66 -16.39
C ALA A 189 -1.28 -1.02 -15.00
N LYS A 190 -2.51 -0.93 -14.45
CA LYS A 190 -2.74 -0.38 -13.09
C LYS A 190 -2.04 -1.22 -12.01
N GLU A 191 -2.15 -2.54 -12.09
CA GLU A 191 -1.51 -3.46 -11.14
C GLU A 191 0.02 -3.41 -11.27
N ALA A 192 0.54 -3.41 -12.50
CA ALA A 192 1.98 -3.31 -12.75
C ALA A 192 2.55 -1.98 -12.24
N PHE A 193 1.82 -0.87 -12.43
CA PHE A 193 2.19 0.44 -11.90
C PHE A 193 2.28 0.45 -10.38
N GLU A 194 1.33 -0.20 -9.71
CA GLU A 194 1.32 -0.29 -8.25
C GLU A 194 2.55 -1.03 -7.70
N GLN A 195 2.98 -2.10 -8.37
CA GLN A 195 4.22 -2.81 -8.01
C GLN A 195 5.46 -1.91 -8.11
N VAL A 196 5.54 -1.09 -9.16
CA VAL A 196 6.63 -0.11 -9.34
C VAL A 196 6.59 0.99 -8.28
N ARG A 197 5.39 1.43 -7.88
CA ARG A 197 5.19 2.39 -6.78
C ARG A 197 5.68 1.84 -5.45
N ILE A 198 5.29 0.61 -5.11
CA ILE A 198 5.72 -0.08 -3.87
C ILE A 198 7.24 -0.21 -3.85
N ALA A 199 7.87 -0.62 -4.95
CA ALA A 199 9.32 -0.73 -5.05
C ALA A 199 10.05 0.60 -4.76
N MET A 200 9.53 1.72 -5.27
CA MET A 200 10.09 3.04 -4.99
C MET A 200 9.97 3.43 -3.52
N ILE A 201 8.86 3.10 -2.86
CA ILE A 201 8.65 3.37 -1.43
C ILE A 201 9.64 2.55 -0.60
N LEU A 202 9.82 1.26 -0.92
CA LEU A 202 10.77 0.39 -0.22
C LEU A 202 12.22 0.87 -0.36
N LEU A 203 12.61 1.41 -1.52
CA LEU A 203 13.96 1.92 -1.75
C LEU A 203 14.22 3.29 -1.11
N LYS A 204 13.18 4.08 -0.83
CA LYS A 204 13.31 5.32 -0.06
C LYS A 204 13.61 5.05 1.41
N GLU A 205 13.18 3.91 1.94
CA GLU A 205 13.45 3.52 3.32
C GLU A 205 14.84 2.88 3.42
N GLU A 206 15.80 3.63 3.99
CA GLU A 206 17.22 3.25 4.02
C GLU A 206 17.47 1.91 4.75
N GLU A 207 16.67 1.60 5.77
CA GLU A 207 16.71 0.34 6.50
C GLU A 207 16.36 -0.86 5.60
N LYS A 208 15.26 -0.76 4.83
CA LYS A 208 14.83 -1.85 3.95
C LYS A 208 15.78 -2.03 2.76
N ARG A 209 16.40 -0.95 2.30
CA ARG A 209 17.41 -1.00 1.23
C ARG A 209 18.62 -1.86 1.59
N LYS A 210 19.08 -1.85 2.84
CA LYS A 210 20.24 -2.64 3.31
C LYS A 210 19.93 -4.12 3.49
N HIS A 211 18.66 -4.47 3.73
CA HIS A 211 18.23 -5.85 3.98
C HIS A 211 17.91 -6.62 2.69
N VAL A 212 17.75 -5.92 1.56
CA VAL A 212 17.54 -6.54 0.25
C VAL A 212 18.90 -6.70 -0.43
N HIS A 213 19.49 -7.88 -0.28
CA HIS A 213 20.60 -8.37 -1.09
C HIS A 213 20.14 -9.67 -1.79
N ASP A 214 20.68 -9.93 -3.00
CA ASP A 214 20.29 -11.07 -3.86
C ASP A 214 20.37 -12.45 -3.18
#